data_AF-A0A7H4PEI6-F1
#
_entry.id   AF-A0A7H4PEI6-F1
#
_cell.length_a   1.000
_cell.length_b   1.000
_cell.length_c   1.000
_cell.angle_alpha   90.00
_cell.angle_beta   90.00
_cell.angle_gamma   90.00
#
_symmetry.space_group_name_H-M   'P 1'
#
loop_
_entity.id
_entity.type
_entity.pdbx_description
1 polymer ?
#
loop_
_entity_poly.entity_id
_entity_poly.type
_entity_poly.pdbx_seq_one_letter_code
_entity_poly.pdbx_strand_id
1 'polypeptide(L)' 'MRLAVTEGINKVNVGTEMNVQWVDQCKSTFEKGKVNDSVRKFLIPANNAVTHVLMEKIALFK' A
#
# COMPACT_ATOMS: atom_id res chain seq x y z
N MET A 1 -9.34 1.12 -16.20
CA MET A 1 -9.19 2.36 -15.41
C MET A 1 -8.75 3.54 -16.27
N ARG A 2 -7.67 3.44 -17.07
CA ARG A 2 -7.24 4.51 -18.00
C ARG A 2 -8.38 5.10 -18.83
N LEU A 3 -9.13 4.26 -19.56
CA LEU A 3 -10.30 4.70 -20.34
C LEU A 3 -11.30 5.50 -19.50
N ALA A 4 -11.70 4.98 -18.33
CA ALA A 4 -12.67 5.69 -17.47
C ALA A 4 -12.16 7.05 -16.96
N VAL A 5 -10.86 7.20 -16.72
CA VAL A 5 -10.24 8.49 -16.39
C VAL A 5 -10.27 9.42 -17.61
N THR A 6 -9.91 8.92 -18.80
CA THR A 6 -9.98 9.69 -20.06
C THR A 6 -11.40 10.15 -20.39
N GLU A 7 -12.41 9.35 -20.05
CA GLU A 7 -13.84 9.65 -20.23
C GLU A 7 -14.46 10.51 -19.11
N GLY A 8 -13.64 11.08 -18.21
CA GLY A 8 -14.09 12.14 -17.28
C GLY A 8 -14.16 11.75 -15.79
N ILE A 9 -13.69 10.57 -15.39
CA ILE A 9 -13.50 10.27 -13.96
C ILE A 9 -12.29 11.04 -13.42
N ASN A 10 -12.55 12.03 -12.56
CA ASN A 10 -11.51 12.90 -11.98
C ASN A 10 -11.06 12.50 -10.56
N LYS A 11 -11.70 11.50 -9.94
CA LYS A 11 -11.35 10.99 -8.61
C LYS A 11 -11.54 9.48 -8.55
N VAL A 12 -10.48 8.76 -8.18
CA VAL A 12 -10.51 7.30 -8.02
C VAL A 12 -10.15 6.94 -6.58
N ASN A 13 -11.00 6.15 -5.93
CA ASN A 13 -10.74 5.66 -4.58
C ASN A 13 -9.97 4.34 -4.64
N VAL A 14 -8.89 4.23 -3.86
CA VAL A 14 -8.12 2.99 -3.74
C VAL A 14 -7.89 2.70 -2.26
N GLY A 15 -8.80 1.96 -1.62
CA GLY A 15 -8.70 1.62 -0.18
C GLY A 15 -8.22 0.19 0.05
N THR A 16 -8.91 -0.77 -0.56
CA THR A 16 -8.69 -2.20 -0.30
C THR A 16 -7.26 -2.65 -0.62
N GLU A 17 -6.70 -2.21 -1.74
CA GLU A 17 -5.37 -2.63 -2.17
C GLU A 17 -4.27 -2.13 -1.22
N MET A 18 -4.36 -0.87 -0.78
CA MET A 18 -3.45 -0.33 0.25
C MET A 18 -3.54 -1.15 1.54
N ASN A 19 -4.76 -1.47 1.99
CA ASN A 19 -4.98 -2.24 3.20
C ASN A 19 -4.42 -3.67 3.09
N VAL A 20 -4.67 -4.36 1.98
CA VAL A 20 -4.18 -5.72 1.75
C VAL A 20 -2.66 -5.76 1.81
N GLN A 21 -1.98 -4.87 1.08
CA GLN A 21 -0.51 -4.83 1.05
C GLN A 21 0.09 -4.45 2.41
N TRP A 22 -0.53 -3.52 3.13
CA TRP A 22 -0.07 -3.15 4.46
C TRP A 22 -0.22 -4.30 5.47
N VAL A 23 -1.39 -4.95 5.49
CA VAL A 23 -1.66 -6.06 6.42
C VAL A 23 -0.78 -7.26 6.12
N ASP A 24 -0.59 -7.61 4.84
CA ASP A 24 0.29 -8.71 4.46
C ASP A 24 1.73 -8.47 4.93
N GLN A 25 2.25 -7.27 4.71
CA GLN A 25 3.60 -6.92 5.13
C GLN A 25 3.76 -6.85 6.65
N CYS A 26 2.73 -6.40 7.37
CA CYS A 26 2.69 -6.53 8.82
C CYS A 26 2.75 -8.01 9.25
N LYS A 27 1.91 -8.89 8.69
CA LYS A 27 1.93 -10.33 9.05
C LYS A 27 3.32 -10.94 8.84
N SER A 28 3.93 -10.71 7.68
CA SER A 28 5.26 -11.23 7.35
C SER A 28 6.37 -10.72 8.28
N THR A 29 6.32 -9.45 8.68
CA THR A 29 7.37 -8.85 9.52
C THR A 29 7.19 -9.17 11.01
N PHE A 30 5.96 -9.20 11.51
CA PHE A 30 5.66 -9.57 12.89
C PHE A 30 5.90 -11.06 13.15
N GLU A 31 5.60 -11.95 12.20
CA GLU A 31 5.88 -13.39 12.32
C GLU A 31 7.38 -13.69 12.47
N LYS A 32 8.25 -12.86 11.89
CA LYS A 32 9.71 -13.01 11.94
C LYS A 32 10.37 -12.23 13.09
N GLY A 33 9.64 -11.33 13.74
CA GLY A 33 10.16 -10.40 14.74
C GLY A 33 10.28 -11.00 16.14
N LYS A 34 11.18 -10.44 16.96
CA LYS A 34 11.23 -10.72 18.40
C LYS A 34 10.42 -9.68 19.18
N VAL A 35 9.94 -10.04 20.37
CA VAL A 35 9.13 -9.15 21.23
C VAL A 35 9.86 -7.83 21.57
N ASN A 36 11.19 -7.88 21.70
CA ASN A 36 12.01 -6.72 22.03
C ASN A 36 12.56 -5.97 20.79
N ASP A 37 12.19 -6.36 19.58
CA ASP A 37 12.54 -5.62 18.39
C ASP A 37 11.74 -4.31 18.32
N SER A 38 12.40 -3.25 17.83
CA SER A 38 11.73 -1.98 17.57
C SER A 38 10.60 -2.17 16.55
N VAL A 39 9.39 -1.73 16.91
CA VAL A 39 8.18 -1.81 16.06
C VAL A 39 8.36 -1.14 14.69
N ARG A 40 9.29 -0.17 14.58
CA ARG A 40 9.69 0.43 13.29
C ARG A 40 10.15 -0.60 12.25
N LYS A 41 10.77 -1.71 12.67
CA LYS A 41 11.19 -2.79 11.76
C LYS A 41 9.99 -3.50 11.11
N PHE A 42 8.81 -3.42 11.71
CA PHE A 42 7.58 -4.04 11.21
C PHE A 42 6.73 -3.05 10.41
N LEU A 43 6.53 -1.84 10.95
CA LEU A 43 5.61 -0.87 10.36
C LEU A 43 6.21 -0.05 9.21
N ILE A 44 7.53 0.20 9.19
CA ILE A 44 8.14 0.92 8.06
C ILE A 44 7.99 0.13 6.75
N PRO A 45 8.30 -1.19 6.70
CA PRO A 45 8.05 -1.98 5.50
C PRO A 45 6.58 -1.95 5.06
N ALA A 46 5.63 -2.02 5.98
CA ALA A 46 4.21 -1.96 5.65
C ALA A 46 3.80 -0.59 5.07
N ASN A 47 4.32 0.51 5.62
CA ASN A 47 4.10 1.85 5.06
C ASN A 47 4.76 2.03 3.68
N ASN A 48 5.91 1.40 3.45
CA ASN A 48 6.55 1.38 2.14
C ASN A 48 5.70 0.62 1.10
N ALA A 49 5.05 -0.47 1.49
CA ALA A 49 4.14 -1.21 0.61
C ALA A 49 2.95 -0.35 0.18
N VAL A 50 2.36 0.42 1.10
CA VAL A 50 1.31 1.40 0.77
C VAL A 50 1.81 2.49 -0.17
N THR A 51 3.01 3.02 0.09
CA THR A 51 3.66 4.01 -0.79
C THR A 51 3.82 3.46 -2.21
N HIS A 52 4.20 2.19 -2.35
CA HIS A 52 4.35 1.56 -3.67
C HIS A 52 3.02 1.50 -4.43
N VAL A 53 1.95 1.04 -3.76
CA VAL A 53 0.60 1.03 -4.33
C VAL A 53 0.19 2.44 -4.78
N LEU A 54 0.40 3.46 -3.93
CA LEU A 54 0.08 4.85 -4.28
C LEU A 54 0.80 5.31 -5.54
N MET A 55 2.12 5.06 -5.64
CA MET A 55 2.91 5.46 -6.80
C MET A 55 2.44 4.78 -8.08
N GLU A 56 2.14 3.48 -8.03
CA GLU A 56 1.59 2.74 -9.17
C GLU A 56 0.22 3.28 -9.60
N LYS A 57 -0.67 3.57 -8.66
CA LYS A 57 -2.01 4.10 -8.98
C LYS A 57 -1.95 5.51 -9.53
N ILE A 58 -1.11 6.38 -8.98
CA ILE A 58 -0.87 7.72 -9.54
C ILE A 58 -0.37 7.60 -10.99
N ALA A 59 0.57 6.69 -11.26
CA ALA A 59 1.07 6.47 -12.61
C ALA A 59 0.02 5.86 -13.57
N LEU A 60 -0.95 5.11 -13.04
CA LEU A 60 -2.06 4.55 -13.82
C LEU A 60 -3.15 5.57 -14.14
N PHE A 61 -3.36 6.57 -13.28
CA PHE A 61 -4.39 7.60 -13.43
C PHE A 61 -3.90 8.87 -14.13
N LYS A 62 -2.57 9.01 -14.31
CA LYS A 62 -1.99 9.94 -15.29
C LYS A 62 -2.20 9.41 -16.70
#